data_AF-A0A671NF05-F1
#
_entry.id   AF-A0A671NF05-F1
#
_cell.length_a   1.000
_cell.length_b   1.000
_cell.length_c   1.000
_cell.angle_alpha   90.00
_cell.angle_beta   90.00
_cell.angle_gamma   90.00
#
_symmetry.space_group_name_H-M   'P 1'
#
loop_
_entity.id
_entity.type
_entity.pdbx_description
1 polymer ?
#
loop_
_entity_poly.entity_id
_entity_poly.type
_entity_poly.pdbx_seq_one_letter_code
_entity_poly.pdbx_strand_id
1 'polypeptide(L)'
;PPSSVVAVYSAALGRPFQLGMLYDCRKDELIAGIRLWNKEQLEQNIGARPQINTDFNVTASDSIKDKSNLLNIEGGLNLSVLGGLVQVSGAAKYLKDIKTSFIQQRLTLHYHSTSEFKELTVNQLPSENIPDDDNDIATHVVTGILYGADACFVFDRQVSSDEDKRTVKGEVKMALEKLLGVISVDANADLNMNDKEKTAVKNFTCTFYGDFQLPSNPTTFEDAMKVFADLPKLLKENQQLAVPLRVWLYPLDKLHSRASKLQKDISMDLMLETESVVESLYTAEMKCSDLLEDSPAVAFAAFHDKILQMKQNCYKYKLRLVKKLGSLLPNIRGDMMKETALNDLLQEHEESPFNESDLTEWLKERESESEIIKTVLRQLKDYGAQVEVNIDAIMMDLEVGNLVSYTFTSLNWSDTILHKQKIYLSSSTKGENVEISPDIKQKSWLTANIQKTMRRNLEIFKNLMNSKDQMVNNPGSCILHPFCCMKVNVKKLFASLLRPNQSVRSLKSSKQDTFKLKRSVNRITHNKETVTHLKMRVIFFMKCIFLIKAPVSLIESTRWMFRWPCFIVLMVS
;
A
#
# COMPACT_ATOMS: atom_id res chain seq x y z
N PRO A 1 48.45 14.35 -21.85
CA PRO A 1 47.07 14.87 -21.99
C PRO A 1 46.58 15.39 -20.64
N PRO A 2 46.15 16.66 -20.51
CA PRO A 2 45.51 17.09 -19.28
C PRO A 2 44.26 16.24 -19.10
N SER A 3 44.19 15.56 -17.96
CA SER A 3 43.08 14.71 -17.54
C SER A 3 41.78 15.48 -17.72
N SER A 4 40.93 14.99 -18.62
CA SER A 4 39.59 15.48 -18.88
C SER A 4 38.85 15.71 -17.56
N VAL A 5 38.58 16.98 -17.25
CA VAL A 5 37.73 17.37 -16.13
C VAL A 5 36.34 16.82 -16.46
N VAL A 6 35.93 15.76 -15.78
CA VAL A 6 34.57 15.21 -15.92
C VAL A 6 33.64 16.20 -15.26
N ALA A 7 32.99 17.07 -16.05
CA ALA A 7 31.91 17.89 -15.55
C ALA A 7 30.77 16.97 -15.09
N VAL A 8 30.37 17.09 -13.82
CA VAL A 8 29.23 16.37 -13.28
C VAL A 8 27.98 17.14 -13.69
N TYR A 9 26.97 16.45 -14.20
CA TYR A 9 25.66 17.04 -14.48
C TYR A 9 24.60 16.48 -13.54
N SER A 10 23.57 17.27 -13.28
CA SER A 10 22.48 16.90 -12.36
C SER A 10 21.15 17.43 -12.90
N ALA A 11 20.06 16.70 -12.65
CA ALA A 11 18.71 17.17 -12.97
C ALA A 11 18.29 18.26 -11.98
N ALA A 12 17.68 19.34 -12.47
CA ALA A 12 17.31 20.47 -11.63
C ALA A 12 16.09 20.17 -10.75
N LEU A 13 15.13 19.40 -11.25
CA LEU A 13 13.94 18.93 -10.52
C LEU A 13 13.09 20.05 -9.90
N GLY A 14 12.98 21.18 -10.60
CA GLY A 14 12.23 22.35 -10.16
C GLY A 14 12.92 23.16 -9.04
N ARG A 15 14.20 22.89 -8.75
CA ARG A 15 15.02 23.71 -7.84
C ARG A 15 15.49 24.98 -8.56
N PRO A 16 15.57 26.13 -7.86
CA PRO A 16 15.85 27.43 -8.48
C PRO A 16 17.35 27.66 -8.72
N PHE A 17 17.95 26.86 -9.61
CA PHE A 17 19.36 26.98 -9.97
C PHE A 17 19.68 28.30 -10.69
N GLN A 18 20.82 28.90 -10.36
CA GLN A 18 21.40 30.04 -11.05
C GLN A 18 22.89 29.83 -11.27
N LEU A 19 23.45 30.42 -12.33
CA LEU A 19 24.89 30.38 -12.57
C LEU A 19 25.66 31.04 -11.42
N GLY A 20 26.78 30.43 -11.04
CA GLY A 20 27.60 30.86 -9.91
C GLY A 20 27.07 30.47 -8.52
N MET A 21 25.92 29.81 -8.43
CA MET A 21 25.46 29.25 -7.14
C MET A 21 26.38 28.10 -6.70
N LEU A 22 26.62 28.04 -5.39
CA LEU A 22 27.31 26.93 -4.76
C LEU A 22 26.36 25.75 -4.55
N TYR A 23 26.88 24.53 -4.71
CA TYR A 23 26.14 23.29 -4.57
C TYR A 23 26.94 22.27 -3.77
N ASP A 24 26.28 21.56 -2.85
CA ASP A 24 26.87 20.45 -2.12
C ASP A 24 26.35 19.11 -2.66
N CYS A 25 27.13 18.46 -3.54
CA CYS A 25 26.83 17.13 -4.08
C CYS A 25 26.73 16.03 -2.99
N ARG A 26 27.25 16.25 -1.78
CA ARG A 26 27.09 15.28 -0.69
C ARG A 26 25.63 15.21 -0.25
N LYS A 27 24.97 16.37 -0.16
CA LYS A 27 23.58 16.54 0.33
C LYS A 27 22.56 16.74 -0.79
N ASP A 28 23.01 16.95 -2.03
CA ASP A 28 22.20 17.44 -3.15
C ASP A 28 21.49 18.78 -2.86
N GLU A 29 22.22 19.69 -2.21
CA GLU A 29 21.69 20.94 -1.67
C GLU A 29 22.28 22.16 -2.38
N LEU A 30 21.41 23.12 -2.70
CA LEU A 30 21.78 24.45 -3.19
C LEU A 30 22.10 25.37 -2.01
N ILE A 31 23.26 26.02 -2.03
CA ILE A 31 23.67 26.94 -0.98
C ILE A 31 23.25 28.36 -1.37
N ALA A 32 22.29 28.91 -0.62
CA ALA A 32 21.77 30.25 -0.84
C ALA A 32 22.62 31.32 -0.12
N GLY A 33 22.68 32.53 -0.69
CA GLY A 33 23.26 33.71 -0.05
C GLY A 33 24.78 33.85 -0.15
N ILE A 34 25.50 32.81 -0.58
CA ILE A 34 26.96 32.82 -0.74
C ILE A 34 27.30 32.59 -2.21
N ARG A 35 28.20 33.42 -2.75
CA ARG A 35 28.65 33.35 -4.16
C ARG A 35 30.15 33.60 -4.22
N LEU A 36 30.82 32.92 -5.13
CA LEU A 36 32.25 33.12 -5.41
C LEU A 36 32.53 34.43 -6.15
N TRP A 37 31.56 34.88 -6.94
CA TRP A 37 31.71 36.01 -7.83
C TRP A 37 30.55 36.98 -7.65
N ASN A 38 30.86 38.26 -7.75
CA ASN A 38 29.85 39.31 -7.75
C ASN A 38 29.02 39.28 -9.05
N LYS A 39 27.94 40.05 -9.05
CA LYS A 39 26.96 40.04 -10.13
C LYS A 39 27.59 40.51 -11.45
N GLU A 40 28.39 41.56 -11.40
CA GLU A 40 29.04 42.16 -12.56
C GLU A 40 30.04 41.20 -13.22
N GLN A 41 30.83 40.50 -12.42
CA GLN A 41 31.77 39.45 -12.88
C GLN A 41 31.02 38.31 -13.57
N LEU A 42 29.91 37.84 -12.99
CA LEU A 42 29.11 36.78 -13.61
C LEU A 42 28.52 37.24 -14.94
N GLU A 43 27.86 38.40 -14.98
CA GLU A 43 27.17 38.89 -16.18
C GLU A 43 28.10 39.09 -17.37
N GLN A 44 29.34 39.52 -17.15
CA GLN A 44 30.34 39.70 -18.22
C GLN A 44 30.86 38.38 -18.82
N ASN A 45 30.70 37.26 -18.12
CA ASN A 45 31.30 35.96 -18.47
C ASN A 45 30.26 34.88 -18.83
N ILE A 46 28.99 35.27 -18.97
CA ILE A 46 27.91 34.36 -19.36
C ILE A 46 27.82 34.29 -20.89
N GLY A 47 28.03 33.09 -21.43
CA GLY A 47 27.66 32.74 -22.79
C GLY A 47 26.25 32.15 -22.82
N ALA A 48 25.44 32.55 -23.79
CA ALA A 48 24.10 32.00 -23.99
C ALA A 48 23.92 31.58 -25.44
N ARG A 49 23.34 30.40 -25.66
CA ARG A 49 23.04 29.89 -26.99
C ARG A 49 21.67 29.20 -27.02
N PRO A 50 20.89 29.36 -28.11
CA PRO A 50 19.69 28.58 -28.30
C PRO A 50 20.01 27.08 -28.33
N GLN A 51 19.23 26.29 -27.60
CA GLN A 51 19.30 24.83 -27.63
C GLN A 51 17.86 24.31 -27.62
N ILE A 52 17.24 24.34 -28.79
CA ILE A 52 15.82 24.04 -28.94
C ILE A 52 15.67 22.57 -29.35
N ASN A 53 15.07 21.78 -28.48
CA ASN A 53 14.67 20.41 -28.74
C ASN A 53 13.30 20.17 -28.12
N THR A 54 12.50 19.28 -28.69
CA THR A 54 11.21 18.89 -28.09
C THR A 54 10.98 17.41 -28.33
N ASP A 55 10.83 16.69 -27.23
CA ASP A 55 10.63 15.25 -27.20
C ASP A 55 9.33 14.92 -26.46
N PHE A 56 8.72 13.80 -26.84
CA PHE A 56 7.51 13.30 -26.20
C PHE A 56 7.66 11.80 -25.92
N ASN A 57 7.19 11.36 -24.77
CA ASN A 57 7.24 9.95 -24.38
C ASN A 57 5.90 9.52 -23.79
N VAL A 58 5.45 8.31 -24.13
CA VAL A 58 4.28 7.67 -23.50
C VAL A 58 4.73 6.39 -22.84
N THR A 59 4.32 6.21 -21.58
CA THR A 59 4.61 4.99 -20.82
C THR A 59 3.38 4.50 -20.08
N ALA A 60 3.27 3.18 -19.92
CA ALA A 60 2.30 2.53 -19.04
C ALA A 60 2.94 2.06 -17.72
N SER A 61 4.23 2.38 -17.52
CA SER A 61 4.97 2.02 -16.31
C SER A 61 4.98 3.18 -15.31
N ASP A 62 4.90 2.84 -14.03
CA ASP A 62 4.92 3.77 -12.89
C ASP A 62 6.09 3.49 -11.91
N SER A 63 7.03 2.61 -12.29
CA SER A 63 8.16 2.21 -11.44
C SER A 63 9.06 3.40 -11.11
N ILE A 64 9.74 3.35 -9.96
CA ILE A 64 10.71 4.38 -9.55
C ILE A 64 11.74 4.61 -10.66
N LYS A 65 12.30 3.53 -11.21
CA LYS A 65 13.30 3.57 -12.29
C LYS A 65 12.76 4.25 -13.54
N ASP A 66 11.56 3.89 -13.99
CA ASP A 66 10.99 4.45 -15.23
C ASP A 66 10.63 5.92 -15.07
N LYS A 67 10.16 6.34 -13.88
CA LYS A 67 9.93 7.77 -13.59
C LYS A 67 11.22 8.58 -13.59
N SER A 68 12.27 8.03 -12.98
CA SER A 68 13.58 8.67 -12.93
C SER A 68 14.19 8.79 -14.32
N ASN A 69 14.10 7.75 -15.15
CA ASN A 69 14.53 7.79 -16.54
C ASN A 69 13.73 8.83 -17.35
N LEU A 70 12.41 8.90 -17.16
CA LEU A 70 11.53 9.82 -17.89
C LEU A 70 11.92 11.29 -17.64
N LEU A 71 12.37 11.62 -16.43
CA LEU A 71 12.84 12.96 -16.03
C LEU A 71 14.37 13.12 -16.09
N ASN A 72 15.07 12.21 -16.79
CA ASN A 72 16.52 12.23 -16.94
C ASN A 72 17.30 12.35 -15.61
N ILE A 73 16.85 11.63 -14.59
CA ILE A 73 17.52 11.52 -13.29
C ILE A 73 18.51 10.37 -13.36
N GLU A 74 19.78 10.67 -13.14
CA GLU A 74 20.88 9.72 -13.25
C GLU A 74 21.71 9.67 -11.96
N GLY A 75 22.42 8.56 -11.77
CA GLY A 75 23.34 8.35 -10.66
C GLY A 75 22.68 8.46 -9.28
N GLY A 76 23.46 8.88 -8.29
CA GLY A 76 23.03 8.96 -6.90
C GLY A 76 21.86 9.91 -6.62
N LEU A 77 21.51 10.80 -7.56
CA LEU A 77 20.42 11.77 -7.36
C LEU A 77 19.07 11.08 -7.13
N ASN A 78 18.83 9.93 -7.76
CA ASN A 78 17.59 9.17 -7.56
C ASN A 78 17.43 8.76 -6.09
N LEU A 79 18.50 8.23 -5.49
CA LEU A 79 18.51 7.88 -4.07
C LEU A 79 18.29 9.10 -3.16
N SER A 80 18.78 10.27 -3.56
CA SER A 80 18.55 11.51 -2.82
C SER A 80 17.09 11.96 -2.87
N VAL A 81 16.41 11.75 -3.99
CA VAL A 81 14.95 11.98 -4.10
C VAL A 81 14.20 10.99 -3.20
N LEU A 82 14.54 9.70 -3.26
CA LEU A 82 13.91 8.66 -2.41
C LEU A 82 14.16 8.90 -0.92
N GLY A 83 15.39 9.27 -0.55
CA GLY A 83 15.81 9.58 0.82
C GLY A 83 15.32 10.93 1.34
N GLY A 84 14.57 11.69 0.53
CA GLY A 84 13.98 12.97 0.94
C GLY A 84 14.98 14.11 1.09
N LEU A 85 16.19 13.99 0.52
CA LEU A 85 17.19 15.06 0.51
C LEU A 85 16.85 16.15 -0.52
N VAL A 86 16.15 15.78 -1.59
CA VAL A 86 15.78 16.72 -2.67
C VAL A 86 14.30 17.07 -2.59
N GLN A 87 14.02 18.36 -2.41
CA GLN A 87 12.67 18.90 -2.55
C GLN A 87 12.35 19.19 -4.01
N VAL A 88 11.55 18.31 -4.61
CA VAL A 88 11.09 18.44 -6.01
C VAL A 88 9.93 19.44 -6.15
N SER A 89 9.89 20.14 -7.27
CA SER A 89 8.83 21.09 -7.63
C SER A 89 8.44 20.97 -9.11
N GLY A 90 7.42 21.72 -9.56
CA GLY A 90 6.99 21.71 -10.96
C GLY A 90 6.62 20.31 -11.48
N ALA A 91 7.10 19.97 -12.68
CA ALA A 91 6.92 18.66 -13.30
C ALA A 91 7.48 17.51 -12.45
N ALA A 92 8.60 17.74 -11.74
CA ALA A 92 9.27 16.72 -10.93
C ALA A 92 8.45 16.26 -9.72
N LYS A 93 7.34 16.93 -9.38
CA LYS A 93 6.36 16.41 -8.41
C LYS A 93 5.77 15.06 -8.84
N TYR A 94 5.79 14.74 -10.13
CA TYR A 94 5.43 13.43 -10.67
C TYR A 94 6.16 12.27 -9.97
N LEU A 95 7.42 12.45 -9.54
CA LEU A 95 8.19 11.43 -8.83
C LEU A 95 7.54 10.98 -7.51
N LYS A 96 6.73 11.86 -6.91
CA LYS A 96 6.03 11.61 -5.64
C LYS A 96 4.59 11.11 -5.84
N ASP A 97 4.08 11.16 -7.06
CA ASP A 97 2.77 10.61 -7.40
C ASP A 97 2.91 9.11 -7.65
N ILE A 98 2.56 8.29 -6.67
CA ILE A 98 2.71 6.84 -6.72
C ILE A 98 1.31 6.23 -6.74
N LYS A 99 1.12 5.23 -7.60
CA LYS A 99 -0.13 4.44 -7.61
C LYS A 99 -0.48 3.95 -6.20
N THR A 100 -1.75 4.06 -5.85
CA THR A 100 -2.27 3.59 -4.55
C THR A 100 -2.87 2.19 -4.64
N SER A 101 -3.05 1.67 -5.85
CA SER A 101 -3.72 0.41 -6.17
C SER A 101 -2.98 -0.31 -7.30
N PHE A 102 -2.91 -1.64 -7.23
CA PHE A 102 -2.30 -2.45 -8.28
C PHE A 102 -3.25 -2.64 -9.48
N ILE A 103 -4.56 -2.69 -9.22
CA ILE A 103 -5.59 -2.81 -10.27
C ILE A 103 -5.84 -1.52 -11.04
N GLN A 104 -5.50 -0.36 -10.47
CA GLN A 104 -5.48 0.93 -11.19
C GLN A 104 -4.60 0.84 -12.45
N GLN A 105 -5.13 1.31 -13.58
CA GLN A 105 -4.39 1.43 -14.83
C GLN A 105 -3.89 2.86 -15.00
N ARG A 106 -2.62 3.03 -15.36
CA ARG A 106 -1.98 4.33 -15.50
C ARG A 106 -1.25 4.44 -16.83
N LEU A 107 -1.46 5.55 -17.52
CA LEU A 107 -0.67 5.97 -18.68
C LEU A 107 -0.10 7.35 -18.40
N THR A 108 1.18 7.58 -18.70
CA THR A 108 1.82 8.88 -18.54
C THR A 108 2.27 9.38 -19.90
N LEU A 109 1.82 10.57 -20.29
CA LEU A 109 2.37 11.33 -21.41
C LEU A 109 3.35 12.37 -20.84
N HIS A 110 4.59 12.31 -21.27
CA HIS A 110 5.64 13.25 -20.91
C HIS A 110 5.97 14.14 -22.10
N TYR A 111 6.00 15.44 -21.84
CA TYR A 111 6.47 16.49 -22.71
C TYR A 111 7.80 17.00 -22.16
N HIS A 112 8.84 17.01 -22.99
CA HIS A 112 10.13 17.60 -22.68
C HIS A 112 10.50 18.63 -23.74
N SER A 113 10.81 19.85 -23.34
CA SER A 113 11.28 20.86 -24.30
C SER A 113 12.39 21.72 -23.72
N THR A 114 13.45 21.88 -24.50
CA THR A 114 14.60 22.72 -24.17
C THR A 114 14.54 24.02 -24.97
N SER A 115 15.09 25.09 -24.41
CA SER A 115 15.03 26.44 -25.00
C SER A 115 16.42 27.04 -25.22
N GLU A 116 17.17 27.20 -24.14
CA GLU A 116 18.44 27.92 -24.12
C GLU A 116 19.42 27.22 -23.18
N PHE A 117 20.68 27.23 -23.57
CA PHE A 117 21.77 26.83 -22.70
C PHE A 117 22.62 28.05 -22.32
N LYS A 118 22.82 28.27 -21.03
CA LYS A 118 23.69 29.32 -20.49
C LYS A 118 24.88 28.69 -19.79
N GLU A 119 26.07 29.20 -20.05
CA GLU A 119 27.31 28.75 -19.42
C GLU A 119 28.17 29.90 -18.95
N LEU A 120 28.98 29.62 -17.94
CA LEU A 120 29.93 30.53 -17.34
C LEU A 120 31.35 30.17 -17.80
N THR A 121 32.06 31.15 -18.36
CA THR A 121 33.46 30.95 -18.78
C THR A 121 34.40 31.08 -17.59
N VAL A 122 34.55 29.98 -16.84
CA VAL A 122 35.28 29.97 -15.55
C VAL A 122 36.73 30.45 -15.65
N ASN A 123 37.42 30.18 -16.77
CA ASN A 123 38.83 30.55 -16.96
C ASN A 123 39.07 32.07 -17.00
N GLN A 124 38.02 32.87 -17.19
CA GLN A 124 38.09 34.33 -17.26
C GLN A 124 37.73 34.99 -15.92
N LEU A 125 37.33 34.20 -14.93
CA LEU A 125 36.98 34.69 -13.61
C LEU A 125 38.17 34.63 -12.65
N PRO A 126 38.32 35.62 -11.76
CA PRO A 126 39.37 35.60 -10.76
C PRO A 126 39.14 34.43 -9.78
N SER A 127 40.24 33.80 -9.39
CA SER A 127 40.25 32.87 -8.25
C SER A 127 40.18 33.73 -6.98
N GLU A 128 38.96 34.06 -6.54
CA GLU A 128 38.75 34.83 -5.30
C GLU A 128 38.79 33.93 -4.07
N ASN A 129 39.43 34.39 -2.99
CA ASN A 129 39.53 33.64 -1.74
C ASN A 129 38.14 33.50 -1.11
N ILE A 130 37.55 32.30 -1.19
CA ILE A 130 36.48 31.88 -0.26
C ILE A 130 37.01 32.16 1.16
N PRO A 131 36.26 32.85 2.03
CA PRO A 131 36.65 33.03 3.42
C PRO A 131 37.06 31.68 4.03
N ASP A 132 38.22 31.61 4.69
CA ASP A 132 38.81 30.34 5.14
C ASP A 132 37.87 29.50 6.05
N ASP A 133 36.91 30.17 6.72
CA ASP A 133 35.91 29.56 7.61
C ASP A 133 34.72 28.87 6.89
N ASP A 134 34.51 29.13 5.59
CA ASP A 134 33.34 28.65 4.82
C ASP A 134 33.67 27.49 3.86
N ASN A 135 34.88 26.93 3.91
CA ASN A 135 35.36 25.95 2.91
C ASN A 135 34.62 24.59 2.90
N ASP A 136 33.81 24.27 3.92
CA ASP A 136 33.06 23.00 4.00
C ASP A 136 31.58 23.09 3.62
N ILE A 137 31.09 24.27 3.21
CA ILE A 137 29.64 24.44 2.94
C ILE A 137 29.21 23.88 1.58
N ALA A 138 30.13 23.75 0.62
CA ALA A 138 29.85 23.35 -0.76
C ALA A 138 30.98 22.53 -1.36
N THR A 139 30.66 21.78 -2.42
CA THR A 139 31.66 20.99 -3.16
C THR A 139 31.80 21.41 -4.62
N HIS A 140 30.77 22.04 -5.19
CA HIS A 140 30.71 22.43 -6.59
C HIS A 140 30.12 23.84 -6.74
N VAL A 141 30.38 24.45 -7.91
CA VAL A 141 29.71 25.66 -8.38
C VAL A 141 28.99 25.38 -9.70
N VAL A 142 27.82 26.00 -9.88
CA VAL A 142 27.00 25.85 -11.08
C VAL A 142 27.59 26.68 -12.21
N THR A 143 28.05 26.03 -13.28
CA THR A 143 28.72 26.69 -14.42
C THR A 143 27.97 26.55 -15.72
N GLY A 144 26.96 25.70 -15.80
CA GLY A 144 26.10 25.58 -16.97
C GLY A 144 24.68 25.23 -16.56
N ILE A 145 23.69 25.76 -17.28
CA ILE A 145 22.27 25.46 -17.08
C ILE A 145 21.60 25.34 -18.44
N LEU A 146 20.91 24.23 -18.66
CA LEU A 146 19.98 24.03 -19.75
C LEU A 146 18.58 24.39 -19.25
N TYR A 147 17.96 25.39 -19.88
CA TYR A 147 16.62 25.86 -19.57
C TYR A 147 15.58 25.26 -20.50
N GLY A 148 14.37 25.08 -20.00
CA GLY A 148 13.25 24.56 -20.74
C GLY A 148 12.02 24.36 -19.84
N ALA A 149 11.18 23.40 -20.18
CA ALA A 149 10.05 23.01 -19.35
C ALA A 149 9.69 21.54 -19.60
N ASP A 150 9.34 20.84 -18.51
CA ASP A 150 8.73 19.51 -18.56
C ASP A 150 7.25 19.58 -18.21
N ALA A 151 6.49 18.59 -18.71
CA ALA A 151 5.13 18.32 -18.25
C ALA A 151 4.80 16.83 -18.32
N CYS A 152 4.23 16.30 -17.24
CA CYS A 152 3.68 14.96 -17.13
C CYS A 152 2.15 15.03 -17.01
N PHE A 153 1.47 14.38 -17.94
CA PHE A 153 0.03 14.13 -17.90
C PHE A 153 -0.19 12.68 -17.46
N VAL A 154 -0.67 12.50 -16.24
CA VAL A 154 -0.89 11.18 -15.64
C VAL A 154 -2.37 10.82 -15.80
N PHE A 155 -2.66 9.84 -16.65
CA PHE A 155 -3.99 9.34 -16.91
C PHE A 155 -4.26 8.09 -16.08
N ASP A 156 -5.15 8.22 -15.10
CA ASP A 156 -5.55 7.12 -14.22
C ASP A 156 -6.96 6.63 -14.55
N ARG A 157 -7.09 5.32 -14.73
CA ARG A 157 -8.37 4.61 -14.80
C ARG A 157 -8.48 3.72 -13.57
N GLN A 158 -9.36 4.12 -12.66
CA GLN A 158 -9.76 3.28 -11.54
C GLN A 158 -10.49 2.05 -12.04
N VAL A 159 -10.20 0.90 -11.46
CA VAL A 159 -10.76 -0.39 -11.88
C VAL A 159 -11.34 -1.07 -10.66
N SER A 160 -12.59 -1.51 -10.76
CA SER A 160 -13.20 -2.35 -9.73
C SER A 160 -12.82 -3.82 -9.91
N SER A 161 -12.87 -4.61 -8.83
CA SER A 161 -12.57 -6.04 -8.88
C SER A 161 -13.49 -6.86 -9.80
N ASP A 162 -14.71 -6.35 -10.01
CA ASP A 162 -15.79 -7.03 -10.74
C ASP A 162 -15.82 -6.67 -12.23
N GLU A 163 -15.01 -5.71 -12.68
CA GLU A 163 -14.90 -5.34 -14.08
C GLU A 163 -14.22 -6.43 -14.93
N ASP A 164 -14.68 -6.56 -16.18
CA ASP A 164 -14.09 -7.52 -17.12
C ASP A 164 -12.67 -7.08 -17.53
N LYS A 165 -11.68 -7.88 -17.13
CA LYS A 165 -10.26 -7.62 -17.40
C LYS A 165 -9.93 -7.45 -18.88
N ARG A 166 -10.69 -8.05 -19.80
CA ARG A 166 -10.45 -7.92 -21.25
C ARG A 166 -10.94 -6.56 -21.75
N THR A 167 -12.11 -6.12 -21.30
CA THR A 167 -12.65 -4.78 -21.57
C THR A 167 -11.69 -3.71 -21.07
N VAL A 168 -11.26 -3.79 -19.80
CA VAL A 168 -10.27 -2.86 -19.20
C VAL A 168 -9.00 -2.79 -20.05
N LYS A 169 -8.42 -3.96 -20.39
CA LYS A 169 -7.20 -4.03 -21.22
C LYS A 169 -7.41 -3.44 -22.62
N GLY A 170 -8.59 -3.64 -23.21
CA GLY A 170 -8.97 -3.06 -24.49
C GLY A 170 -9.04 -1.53 -24.44
N GLU A 171 -9.64 -0.97 -23.39
CA GLU A 171 -9.73 0.48 -23.18
C GLU A 171 -8.36 1.12 -22.99
N VAL A 172 -7.51 0.55 -22.13
CA VAL A 172 -6.13 1.03 -21.91
C VAL A 172 -5.32 0.98 -23.19
N LYS A 173 -5.43 -0.10 -23.97
CA LYS A 173 -4.73 -0.22 -25.26
C LYS A 173 -5.16 0.86 -26.25
N MET A 174 -6.47 1.12 -26.37
CA MET A 174 -6.97 2.17 -27.26
C MET A 174 -6.51 3.56 -26.81
N ALA A 175 -6.55 3.85 -25.50
CA ALA A 175 -6.05 5.12 -24.97
C ALA A 175 -4.54 5.31 -25.24
N LEU A 176 -3.74 4.24 -25.07
CA LEU A 176 -2.31 4.26 -25.39
C LEU A 176 -2.06 4.49 -26.89
N GLU A 177 -2.74 3.76 -27.77
CA GLU A 177 -2.65 3.95 -29.22
C GLU A 177 -3.00 5.40 -29.62
N LYS A 178 -4.00 5.99 -28.95
CA LYS A 178 -4.38 7.37 -29.19
C LYS A 178 -3.30 8.37 -28.76
N LEU A 179 -2.71 8.18 -27.58
CA LEU A 179 -1.60 9.02 -27.12
C LEU A 179 -0.38 8.93 -28.06
N LEU A 180 -0.05 7.73 -28.54
CA LEU A 180 1.03 7.51 -29.50
C LEU A 180 0.75 8.13 -30.88
N GLY A 181 -0.51 8.11 -31.31
CA GLY A 181 -0.95 8.78 -32.54
C GLY A 181 -0.76 10.30 -32.48
N VAL A 182 -1.13 10.93 -31.36
CA VAL A 182 -0.96 12.37 -31.11
C VAL A 182 0.50 12.84 -31.20
N ILE A 183 1.46 11.96 -30.90
CA ILE A 183 2.90 12.26 -31.02
C ILE A 183 3.41 12.06 -32.44
N SER A 184 2.80 11.14 -33.20
CA SER A 184 3.29 10.72 -34.53
C SER A 184 2.76 11.59 -35.68
N VAL A 185 1.62 12.25 -35.49
CA VAL A 185 0.95 13.10 -36.47
C VAL A 185 0.78 14.50 -35.87
N ASP A 186 0.79 15.55 -36.70
CA ASP A 186 0.57 16.94 -36.26
C ASP A 186 -0.61 17.00 -35.26
N ALA A 187 -0.34 17.46 -34.03
CA ALA A 187 -1.15 17.18 -32.83
C ALA A 187 -2.63 17.60 -32.95
N ASN A 188 -2.96 18.47 -33.91
CA ASN A 188 -4.33 18.92 -34.19
C ASN A 188 -5.14 17.94 -35.07
N ALA A 189 -4.49 17.11 -35.89
CA ALA A 189 -5.16 16.20 -36.82
C ALA A 189 -5.69 14.93 -36.12
N ASP A 190 -5.02 14.48 -35.05
CA ASP A 190 -5.36 13.24 -34.33
C ASP A 190 -6.19 13.48 -33.05
N LEU A 191 -6.81 14.65 -32.88
CA LEU A 191 -7.78 14.89 -31.80
C LEU A 191 -9.17 14.31 -32.11
N ASN A 192 -9.42 13.95 -33.38
CA ASN A 192 -10.72 13.40 -33.76
C ASN A 192 -10.80 11.94 -33.30
N MET A 193 -11.74 11.67 -32.38
CA MET A 193 -11.99 10.34 -31.83
C MET A 193 -13.32 9.80 -32.32
N ASN A 194 -13.36 8.54 -32.72
CA ASN A 194 -14.63 7.84 -32.95
C ASN A 194 -15.35 7.56 -31.61
N ASP A 195 -16.62 7.16 -31.67
CA ASP A 195 -17.43 6.97 -30.46
C ASP A 195 -16.87 5.90 -29.51
N LYS A 196 -16.20 4.89 -30.05
CA LYS A 196 -15.57 3.82 -29.28
C LYS A 196 -14.33 4.33 -28.52
N GLU A 197 -13.50 5.14 -29.19
CA GLU A 197 -12.33 5.79 -28.58
C GLU A 197 -12.74 6.78 -27.49
N LYS A 198 -13.76 7.62 -27.75
CA LYS A 198 -14.32 8.53 -26.74
C LYS A 198 -14.79 7.78 -25.50
N THR A 199 -15.48 6.66 -25.71
CA THR A 199 -15.96 5.82 -24.59
C THR A 199 -14.78 5.24 -23.79
N ALA A 200 -13.70 4.84 -24.46
CA ALA A 200 -12.52 4.28 -23.81
C ALA A 200 -11.75 5.30 -22.97
N VAL A 201 -11.57 6.53 -23.47
CA VAL A 201 -10.80 7.58 -22.76
C VAL A 201 -11.61 8.27 -21.66
N LYS A 202 -12.95 8.27 -21.75
CA LYS A 202 -13.84 8.89 -20.76
C LYS A 202 -13.66 8.36 -19.33
N ASN A 203 -13.20 7.11 -19.20
CA ASN A 203 -12.97 6.48 -17.89
C ASN A 203 -11.63 6.88 -17.25
N PHE A 204 -10.80 7.66 -17.95
CA PHE A 204 -9.53 8.16 -17.43
C PHE A 204 -9.69 9.56 -16.84
N THR A 205 -9.14 9.75 -15.66
CA THR A 205 -8.90 11.07 -15.07
C THR A 205 -7.48 11.51 -15.36
N CYS A 206 -7.25 12.80 -15.60
CA CYS A 206 -5.91 13.36 -15.78
C CYS A 206 -5.45 14.10 -14.52
N THR A 207 -4.21 13.85 -14.11
CA THR A 207 -3.48 14.69 -13.15
C THR A 207 -2.28 15.30 -13.84
N PHE A 208 -2.15 16.63 -13.76
CA PHE A 208 -1.09 17.38 -14.43
C PHE A 208 0.02 17.80 -13.46
N TYR A 209 1.26 17.51 -13.84
CA TYR A 209 2.46 18.02 -13.21
C TYR A 209 3.32 18.69 -14.27
N GLY A 210 3.52 20.00 -14.22
CA GLY A 210 4.31 20.68 -15.24
C GLY A 210 4.92 21.98 -14.76
N ASP A 211 5.87 22.48 -15.54
CA ASP A 211 6.58 23.74 -15.31
C ASP A 211 5.88 24.93 -15.98
N PHE A 212 4.62 24.76 -16.38
CA PHE A 212 3.82 25.75 -17.08
C PHE A 212 2.81 26.41 -16.16
N GLN A 213 2.65 27.73 -16.31
CA GLN A 213 1.58 28.46 -15.67
C GLN A 213 0.30 28.34 -16.50
N LEU A 214 -0.57 27.43 -16.11
CA LEU A 214 -1.88 27.23 -16.74
C LEU A 214 -2.97 28.00 -15.99
N PRO A 215 -4.02 28.50 -16.68
CA PRO A 215 -5.18 29.09 -16.01
C PRO A 215 -5.96 28.04 -15.20
N SER A 216 -5.99 26.80 -15.68
CA SER A 216 -6.58 25.65 -15.00
C SER A 216 -5.88 24.37 -15.43
N ASN A 217 -5.63 23.47 -14.48
CA ASN A 217 -5.04 22.17 -14.79
C ASN A 217 -6.06 21.24 -15.48
N PRO A 218 -5.64 20.44 -16.47
CA PRO A 218 -6.53 19.49 -17.13
C PRO A 218 -6.89 18.35 -16.18
N THR A 219 -8.16 17.95 -16.18
CA THR A 219 -8.68 16.82 -15.38
C THR A 219 -9.25 15.69 -16.22
N THR A 220 -9.44 15.91 -17.52
CA THR A 220 -9.99 14.94 -18.48
C THR A 220 -8.97 14.64 -19.58
N PHE A 221 -9.19 13.57 -20.33
CA PHE A 221 -8.34 13.22 -21.46
C PHE A 221 -8.36 14.33 -22.52
N GLU A 222 -9.53 14.84 -22.87
CA GLU A 222 -9.70 15.88 -23.89
C GLU A 222 -9.06 17.21 -23.49
N ASP A 223 -9.20 17.61 -22.22
CA ASP A 223 -8.57 18.85 -21.73
C ASP A 223 -7.04 18.71 -21.72
N ALA A 224 -6.53 17.54 -21.35
CA ALA A 224 -5.10 17.27 -21.39
C ALA A 224 -4.54 17.39 -22.81
N MET A 225 -5.27 16.88 -23.81
CA MET A 225 -4.82 16.96 -25.22
C MET A 225 -4.84 18.39 -25.76
N LYS A 226 -5.81 19.23 -25.36
CA LYS A 226 -5.80 20.66 -25.69
C LYS A 226 -4.60 21.38 -25.09
N VAL A 227 -4.37 21.16 -23.80
CA VAL A 227 -3.21 21.75 -23.10
C VAL A 227 -1.91 21.30 -23.76
N PHE A 228 -1.78 20.00 -24.06
CA PHE A 228 -0.62 19.43 -24.76
C PHE A 228 -0.34 20.12 -26.10
N ALA A 229 -1.37 20.34 -26.93
CA ALA A 229 -1.23 21.02 -28.21
C ALA A 229 -0.76 22.48 -28.10
N ASP A 230 -1.02 23.14 -26.97
CA ASP A 230 -0.63 24.53 -26.72
C ASP A 230 0.72 24.68 -26.01
N LEU A 231 1.28 23.62 -25.37
CA LEU A 231 2.57 23.68 -24.67
C LEU A 231 3.71 24.29 -25.51
N PRO A 232 3.90 23.93 -26.80
CA PRO A 232 4.96 24.52 -27.61
C PRO A 232 4.79 26.03 -27.82
N LYS A 233 3.56 26.54 -27.87
CA LYS A 233 3.29 27.98 -28.01
C LYS A 233 3.55 28.69 -26.69
N LEU A 234 3.09 28.11 -25.59
CA LEU A 234 3.27 28.66 -24.24
C LEU A 234 4.74 28.86 -23.89
N LEU A 235 5.62 27.93 -24.27
CA LEU A 235 7.05 28.04 -24.04
C LEU A 235 7.71 29.10 -24.95
N LYS A 236 7.28 29.20 -26.22
CA LYS A 236 7.79 30.20 -27.16
C LYS A 236 7.43 31.63 -26.77
N GLU A 237 6.20 31.85 -26.32
CA GLU A 237 5.71 33.17 -25.90
C GLU A 237 6.32 33.62 -24.57
N ASN A 238 6.69 32.67 -23.70
CA ASN A 238 7.19 32.93 -22.36
C ASN A 238 8.58 32.32 -22.12
N GLN A 239 9.54 32.52 -23.03
CA GLN A 239 10.91 32.01 -22.85
C GLN A 239 11.56 32.45 -21.53
N GLN A 240 11.14 33.59 -20.96
CA GLN A 240 11.60 34.07 -19.66
C GLN A 240 11.12 33.21 -18.47
N LEU A 241 10.07 32.40 -18.66
CA LEU A 241 9.52 31.48 -17.66
C LEU A 241 10.11 30.05 -17.78
N ALA A 242 11.02 29.83 -18.74
CA ALA A 242 11.73 28.55 -18.83
C ALA A 242 12.50 28.30 -17.52
N VAL A 243 12.37 27.10 -16.98
CA VAL A 243 13.00 26.68 -15.73
C VAL A 243 14.30 25.92 -16.02
N PRO A 244 15.25 25.87 -15.07
CA PRO A 244 16.38 24.95 -15.15
C PRO A 244 15.88 23.51 -15.27
N LEU A 245 16.35 22.78 -16.28
CA LEU A 245 16.09 21.34 -16.45
C LEU A 245 17.30 20.51 -16.05
N ARG A 246 18.49 20.92 -16.50
CA ARG A 246 19.76 20.25 -16.24
C ARG A 246 20.84 21.27 -15.89
N VAL A 247 21.71 20.92 -14.96
CA VAL A 247 22.82 21.78 -14.52
C VAL A 247 24.16 21.07 -14.65
N TRP A 248 25.20 21.86 -14.91
CA TRP A 248 26.59 21.43 -14.96
C TRP A 248 27.30 22.01 -13.76
N LEU A 249 27.98 21.13 -13.04
CA LEU A 249 28.62 21.40 -11.77
C LEU A 249 30.13 21.28 -11.96
N TYR A 250 30.84 22.37 -11.65
CA TYR A 250 32.29 22.40 -11.67
C TYR A 250 32.84 22.21 -10.26
N PRO A 251 33.78 21.27 -10.03
CA PRO A 251 34.33 21.02 -8.70
C PRO A 251 35.07 22.25 -8.16
N LEU A 252 34.76 22.64 -6.92
CA LEU A 252 35.42 23.78 -6.28
C LEU A 252 36.89 23.51 -5.98
N ASP A 253 37.29 22.25 -5.79
CA ASP A 253 38.67 21.89 -5.48
C ASP A 253 39.66 22.17 -6.62
N LYS A 254 39.14 22.38 -7.84
CA LYS A 254 39.91 22.85 -9.01
C LYS A 254 40.11 24.35 -9.03
N LEU A 255 39.26 25.11 -8.33
CA LEU A 255 39.36 26.56 -8.17
C LEU A 255 40.13 26.92 -6.90
N HIS A 256 39.91 26.16 -5.82
CA HIS A 256 40.48 26.37 -4.50
C HIS A 256 40.90 25.04 -3.88
N SER A 257 42.20 24.83 -3.67
CA SER A 257 42.74 23.55 -3.21
C SER A 257 42.24 23.08 -1.83
N ARG A 258 41.70 23.99 -1.02
CA ARG A 258 41.11 23.74 0.31
C ARG A 258 39.60 23.46 0.29
N ALA A 259 38.93 23.59 -0.86
CA ALA A 259 37.50 23.36 -0.92
C ALA A 259 37.13 21.90 -0.68
N SER A 260 35.97 21.68 -0.05
CA SER A 260 35.42 20.34 0.16
C SER A 260 35.15 19.61 -1.15
N LYS A 261 35.25 18.28 -1.12
CA LYS A 261 35.16 17.40 -2.28
C LYS A 261 34.04 16.40 -2.14
N LEU A 262 33.44 16.04 -3.28
CA LEU A 262 32.72 14.76 -3.37
C LEU A 262 33.78 13.65 -3.42
N GLN A 263 33.85 12.84 -2.38
CA GLN A 263 34.90 11.82 -2.25
C GLN A 263 34.52 10.51 -2.92
N LYS A 264 33.24 10.12 -2.81
CA LYS A 264 32.70 8.86 -3.33
C LYS A 264 31.28 9.05 -3.84
N ASP A 265 30.95 8.39 -4.94
CA ASP A 265 29.57 8.19 -5.36
C ASP A 265 29.10 6.79 -4.92
N ILE A 266 27.80 6.57 -4.92
CA ILE A 266 27.21 5.25 -4.62
C ILE A 266 27.32 4.36 -5.86
N SER A 267 27.74 3.12 -5.67
CA SER A 267 27.83 2.11 -6.73
C SER A 267 26.46 1.82 -7.34
N MET A 268 26.45 1.57 -8.65
CA MET A 268 25.23 1.29 -9.41
C MET A 268 24.44 0.10 -8.87
N ASP A 269 25.13 -0.95 -8.43
CA ASP A 269 24.49 -2.15 -7.90
C ASP A 269 23.68 -1.82 -6.63
N LEU A 270 24.24 -1.04 -5.71
CA LEU A 270 23.54 -0.62 -4.50
C LEU A 270 22.40 0.36 -4.76
N MET A 271 22.53 1.20 -5.80
CA MET A 271 21.43 2.06 -6.23
C MET A 271 20.23 1.23 -6.67
N LEU A 272 20.45 0.25 -7.56
CA LEU A 272 19.40 -0.62 -8.07
C LEU A 272 18.78 -1.49 -6.97
N GLU A 273 19.58 -2.02 -6.06
CA GLU A 273 19.09 -2.82 -4.93
C GLU A 273 18.24 -1.97 -3.97
N THR A 274 18.69 -0.76 -3.64
CA THR A 274 17.93 0.17 -2.79
C THR A 274 16.60 0.57 -3.43
N GLU A 275 16.60 0.85 -4.74
CA GLU A 275 15.36 1.11 -5.51
C GLU A 275 14.41 -0.08 -5.43
N SER A 276 14.92 -1.30 -5.66
CA SER A 276 14.12 -2.54 -5.61
C SER A 276 13.48 -2.76 -4.24
N VAL A 277 14.22 -2.55 -3.16
CA VAL A 277 13.72 -2.67 -1.78
C VAL A 277 12.59 -1.67 -1.51
N VAL A 278 12.73 -0.42 -1.96
CA VAL A 278 11.69 0.59 -1.78
C VAL A 278 10.45 0.27 -2.63
N GLU A 279 10.64 -0.20 -3.87
CA GLU A 279 9.57 -0.60 -4.79
C GLU A 279 8.78 -1.82 -4.27
N SER A 280 9.44 -2.80 -3.64
CA SER A 280 8.78 -3.98 -3.07
C SER A 280 7.83 -3.59 -1.92
N LEU A 281 8.23 -2.63 -1.08
CA LEU A 281 7.39 -2.08 -0.01
C LEU A 281 6.17 -1.32 -0.57
N TYR A 282 6.35 -0.52 -1.62
CA TYR A 282 5.23 0.11 -2.32
C TYR A 282 4.27 -0.93 -2.91
N THR A 283 4.81 -1.97 -3.54
CA THR A 283 4.02 -3.08 -4.10
C THR A 283 3.18 -3.76 -3.02
N ALA A 284 3.76 -4.02 -1.85
CA ALA A 284 3.04 -4.60 -0.72
C ALA A 284 1.90 -3.69 -0.22
N GLU A 285 2.14 -2.38 -0.12
CA GLU A 285 1.11 -1.40 0.26
C GLU A 285 -0.03 -1.30 -0.77
N MET A 286 0.29 -1.32 -2.07
CA MET A 286 -0.70 -1.32 -3.16
C MET A 286 -1.58 -2.57 -3.11
N LYS A 287 -0.97 -3.76 -3.01
CA LYS A 287 -1.72 -5.02 -2.93
C LYS A 287 -2.60 -5.10 -1.68
N CYS A 288 -2.11 -4.61 -0.54
CA CYS A 288 -2.95 -4.51 0.65
C CYS A 288 -4.14 -3.56 0.43
N SER A 289 -3.94 -2.46 -0.31
CA SER A 289 -5.03 -1.52 -0.62
C SER A 289 -6.11 -2.19 -1.47
N ASP A 290 -5.72 -2.95 -2.49
CA ASP A 290 -6.67 -3.71 -3.32
C ASP A 290 -7.42 -4.77 -2.50
N LEU A 291 -6.72 -5.49 -1.63
CA LEU A 291 -7.32 -6.49 -0.73
C LEU A 291 -8.29 -5.89 0.31
N LEU A 292 -8.17 -4.60 0.65
CA LEU A 292 -9.09 -3.93 1.58
C LEU A 292 -10.42 -3.58 0.93
N GLU A 293 -10.44 -3.32 -0.37
CA GLU A 293 -11.66 -3.05 -1.16
C GLU A 293 -12.41 -4.33 -1.54
N ASP A 294 -11.76 -5.47 -1.39
CA ASP A 294 -12.28 -6.80 -1.71
C ASP A 294 -13.45 -7.20 -0.80
N SER A 295 -14.48 -7.86 -1.36
CA SER A 295 -15.70 -8.17 -0.60
C SER A 295 -15.51 -8.96 0.71
N PRO A 296 -14.52 -9.87 0.88
CA PRO A 296 -14.23 -10.48 2.17
C PRO A 296 -13.74 -9.48 3.24
N ALA A 297 -12.92 -8.49 2.87
CA ALA A 297 -12.46 -7.47 3.80
C ALA A 297 -13.62 -6.56 4.21
N VAL A 298 -14.46 -6.15 3.25
CA VAL A 298 -15.69 -5.39 3.54
C VAL A 298 -16.63 -6.18 4.46
N ALA A 299 -16.75 -7.50 4.26
CA ALA A 299 -17.65 -8.36 5.03
C ALA A 299 -17.12 -8.73 6.43
N PHE A 300 -15.80 -8.85 6.61
CA PHE A 300 -15.22 -9.44 7.81
C PHE A 300 -14.11 -8.57 8.41
N ALA A 301 -14.44 -7.88 9.50
CA ALA A 301 -13.50 -7.03 10.26
C ALA A 301 -12.20 -7.76 10.62
N ALA A 302 -12.25 -9.03 11.05
CA ALA A 302 -11.05 -9.79 11.39
C ALA A 302 -10.09 -9.99 10.19
N PHE A 303 -10.62 -10.10 8.96
CA PHE A 303 -9.82 -10.22 7.74
C PHE A 303 -9.28 -8.83 7.33
N HIS A 304 -10.17 -7.83 7.32
CA HIS A 304 -9.82 -6.42 7.07
C HIS A 304 -8.70 -5.93 7.99
N ASP A 305 -8.83 -6.12 9.30
CA ASP A 305 -7.91 -5.56 10.30
C ASP A 305 -6.49 -6.13 10.16
N LYS A 306 -6.35 -7.38 9.68
CA LYS A 306 -5.03 -7.97 9.38
C LYS A 306 -4.37 -7.31 8.18
N ILE A 307 -5.12 -7.09 7.10
CA ILE A 307 -4.62 -6.43 5.89
C ILE A 307 -4.28 -4.97 6.18
N LEU A 308 -5.14 -4.28 6.94
CA LEU A 308 -4.90 -2.92 7.37
C LEU A 308 -3.64 -2.81 8.24
N GLN A 309 -3.44 -3.75 9.16
CA GLN A 309 -2.22 -3.81 9.98
C GLN A 309 -0.97 -4.03 9.12
N MET A 310 -1.00 -4.95 8.14
CA MET A 310 0.12 -5.15 7.21
C MET A 310 0.46 -3.86 6.47
N LYS A 311 -0.54 -3.22 5.84
CA LYS A 311 -0.38 -1.95 5.11
C LYS A 311 0.27 -0.87 5.99
N GLN A 312 -0.24 -0.69 7.22
CA GLN A 312 0.30 0.29 8.17
C GLN A 312 1.72 -0.04 8.62
N ASN A 313 2.05 -1.32 8.81
CA ASN A 313 3.39 -1.75 9.19
C ASN A 313 4.38 -1.48 8.05
N CYS A 314 4.06 -1.84 6.81
CA CYS A 314 4.89 -1.55 5.63
C CYS A 314 5.14 -0.05 5.49
N TYR A 315 4.09 0.77 5.61
CA TYR A 315 4.22 2.23 5.55
C TYR A 315 5.18 2.77 6.63
N LYS A 316 5.04 2.31 7.88
CA LYS A 316 5.92 2.73 8.99
C LYS A 316 7.36 2.29 8.78
N TYR A 317 7.57 1.06 8.33
CA TYR A 317 8.91 0.52 8.04
C TYR A 317 9.58 1.29 6.89
N LYS A 318 8.87 1.46 5.77
CA LYS A 318 9.32 2.25 4.62
C LYS A 318 9.78 3.64 5.03
N LEU A 319 8.97 4.35 5.84
CA LEU A 319 9.34 5.68 6.33
C LEU A 319 10.64 5.68 7.14
N ARG A 320 10.89 4.65 7.96
CA ARG A 320 12.15 4.48 8.69
C ARG A 320 13.32 4.21 7.76
N LEU A 321 13.13 3.32 6.79
CA LEU A 321 14.15 2.94 5.81
C LEU A 321 14.57 4.15 4.97
N VAL A 322 13.63 4.88 4.36
CA VAL A 322 13.95 6.05 3.53
C VAL A 322 14.57 7.19 4.35
N LYS A 323 14.17 7.36 5.61
CA LYS A 323 14.80 8.32 6.53
C LYS A 323 16.25 7.94 6.85
N LYS A 324 16.50 6.65 7.11
CA LYS A 324 17.86 6.14 7.36
C LYS A 324 18.73 6.27 6.12
N LEU A 325 18.20 5.92 4.94
CA LEU A 325 18.83 6.16 3.63
C LEU A 325 19.26 7.63 3.47
N GLY A 326 18.32 8.56 3.64
CA GLY A 326 18.61 10.00 3.55
C GLY A 326 19.70 10.47 4.52
N SER A 327 19.81 9.87 5.70
CA SER A 327 20.89 10.18 6.64
C SER A 327 22.25 9.55 6.28
N LEU A 328 22.27 8.41 5.58
CA LEU A 328 23.50 7.71 5.20
C LEU A 328 24.16 8.34 3.98
N LEU A 329 23.37 8.76 2.98
CA LEU A 329 23.90 9.25 1.70
C LEU A 329 24.93 10.40 1.86
N PRO A 330 24.67 11.48 2.64
CA PRO A 330 25.64 12.55 2.80
C PRO A 330 26.92 12.10 3.51
N ASN A 331 26.79 11.18 4.46
CA ASN A 331 27.91 10.64 5.22
C ASN A 331 28.82 9.77 4.35
N ILE A 332 28.24 8.96 3.46
CA ILE A 332 29.01 8.13 2.53
C ILE A 332 29.72 9.01 1.50
N ARG A 333 29.00 9.96 0.89
CA ARG A 333 29.55 10.86 -0.13
C ARG A 333 30.64 11.80 0.40
N GLY A 334 30.54 12.16 1.68
CA GLY A 334 31.54 12.95 2.42
C GLY A 334 32.68 12.14 3.04
N ASP A 335 32.76 10.82 2.80
CA ASP A 335 33.76 9.90 3.37
C ASP A 335 33.76 9.81 4.92
N MET A 336 32.67 10.23 5.56
CA MET A 336 32.44 10.04 7.00
C MET A 336 32.01 8.60 7.32
N MET A 337 31.41 7.92 6.36
CA MET A 337 31.03 6.51 6.43
C MET A 337 31.46 5.77 5.17
N LYS A 338 31.74 4.48 5.31
CA LYS A 338 31.97 3.61 4.15
C LYS A 338 30.64 3.24 3.52
N GLU A 339 30.68 2.95 2.23
CA GLU A 339 29.54 2.45 1.46
C GLU A 339 28.96 1.14 2.04
N THR A 340 29.75 0.38 2.81
CA THR A 340 29.27 -0.78 3.59
C THR A 340 28.11 -0.44 4.53
N ALA A 341 27.98 0.81 5.00
CA ALA A 341 26.85 1.21 5.82
C ALA A 341 25.50 1.12 5.06
N LEU A 342 25.51 1.30 3.73
CA LEU A 342 24.32 1.07 2.91
C LEU A 342 24.06 -0.43 2.70
N ASN A 343 25.09 -1.23 2.51
CA ASN A 343 24.98 -2.71 2.51
C ASN A 343 24.36 -3.21 3.82
N ASP A 344 24.83 -2.70 4.97
CA ASP A 344 24.31 -3.08 6.28
C ASP A 344 22.81 -2.75 6.42
N LEU A 345 22.36 -1.63 5.83
CA LEU A 345 20.93 -1.27 5.79
C LEU A 345 20.11 -2.23 4.92
N LEU A 346 20.63 -2.64 3.77
CA LEU A 346 19.96 -3.59 2.88
C LEU A 346 19.93 -4.99 3.50
N GLN A 347 21.02 -5.42 4.14
CA GLN A 347 21.06 -6.66 4.89
C GLN A 347 20.09 -6.65 6.09
N GLU A 348 20.02 -5.54 6.83
CA GLU A 348 19.04 -5.38 7.91
C GLU A 348 17.60 -5.53 7.39
N HIS A 349 17.32 -5.05 6.17
CA HIS A 349 16.02 -5.26 5.52
C HIS A 349 15.77 -6.73 5.17
N GLU A 350 16.74 -7.41 4.57
CA GLU A 350 16.61 -8.81 4.18
C GLU A 350 16.42 -9.73 5.40
N GLU A 351 17.05 -9.42 6.52
CA GLU A 351 16.89 -10.16 7.78
C GLU A 351 15.62 -9.78 8.55
N SER A 352 14.95 -8.68 8.17
CA SER A 352 13.74 -8.19 8.82
C SER A 352 12.49 -8.98 8.39
N PRO A 353 11.38 -8.93 9.16
CA PRO A 353 10.09 -9.47 8.74
C PRO A 353 9.39 -8.62 7.66
N PHE A 354 10.13 -7.72 6.99
CA PHE A 354 9.70 -6.91 5.86
C PHE A 354 10.43 -7.28 4.57
N ASN A 355 11.27 -8.32 4.55
CA ASN A 355 11.92 -8.80 3.33
C ASN A 355 10.89 -9.15 2.23
N GLU A 356 11.32 -9.07 0.98
CA GLU A 356 10.44 -9.23 -0.17
C GLU A 356 9.78 -10.62 -0.21
N SER A 357 10.52 -11.67 0.17
CA SER A 357 10.04 -13.05 0.15
C SER A 357 8.86 -13.25 1.12
N ASP A 358 9.03 -12.84 2.39
CA ASP A 358 8.00 -12.96 3.43
C ASP A 358 6.75 -12.12 3.08
N LEU A 359 6.94 -10.88 2.61
CA LEU A 359 5.82 -10.03 2.19
C LEU A 359 5.06 -10.64 1.00
N THR A 360 5.78 -11.15 0.01
CA THR A 360 5.19 -11.76 -1.19
C THR A 360 4.44 -13.04 -0.85
N GLU A 361 5.02 -13.91 -0.02
CA GLU A 361 4.35 -15.14 0.43
C GLU A 361 3.08 -14.80 1.23
N TRP A 362 3.16 -13.87 2.18
CA TRP A 362 2.01 -13.46 2.98
C TRP A 362 0.86 -12.87 2.13
N LEU A 363 1.19 -11.99 1.18
CA LEU A 363 0.19 -11.39 0.29
C LEU A 363 -0.50 -12.45 -0.58
N LYS A 364 0.28 -13.37 -1.16
CA LYS A 364 -0.24 -14.46 -1.99
C LYS A 364 -1.21 -15.35 -1.21
N GLU A 365 -0.92 -15.63 0.06
CA GLU A 365 -1.81 -16.39 0.92
C GLU A 365 -3.11 -15.65 1.22
N ARG A 366 -3.05 -14.33 1.47
CA ARG A 366 -4.24 -13.50 1.72
C ARG A 366 -5.09 -13.30 0.47
N GLU A 367 -4.47 -13.14 -0.69
CA GLU A 367 -5.15 -13.13 -2.00
C GLU A 367 -5.89 -14.47 -2.21
N SER A 368 -5.23 -15.60 -1.98
CA SER A 368 -5.87 -16.92 -2.10
C SER A 368 -7.00 -17.13 -1.11
N GLU A 369 -6.85 -16.66 0.14
CA GLU A 369 -7.91 -16.70 1.15
C GLU A 369 -9.12 -15.86 0.74
N SER A 370 -8.89 -14.65 0.23
CA SER A 370 -9.93 -13.76 -0.29
C SER A 370 -10.77 -14.48 -1.36
N GLU A 371 -10.13 -15.10 -2.35
CA GLU A 371 -10.82 -15.79 -3.44
C GLU A 371 -11.67 -16.99 -2.97
N ILE A 372 -11.19 -17.76 -1.99
CA ILE A 372 -11.95 -18.86 -1.40
C ILE A 372 -13.16 -18.32 -0.64
N ILE A 373 -12.98 -17.27 0.17
CA ILE A 373 -14.07 -16.66 0.94
C ILE A 373 -15.11 -16.07 -0.02
N LYS A 374 -14.69 -15.35 -1.07
CA LYS A 374 -15.59 -14.84 -2.13
C LYS A 374 -16.43 -15.95 -2.73
N THR A 375 -15.80 -17.08 -3.07
CA THR A 375 -16.48 -18.24 -3.65
C THR A 375 -17.54 -18.82 -2.71
N VAL A 376 -17.21 -18.96 -1.42
CA VAL A 376 -18.16 -19.45 -0.40
C VAL A 376 -19.29 -18.44 -0.18
N LEU A 377 -18.99 -17.15 -0.07
CA LEU A 377 -19.97 -16.08 0.10
C LEU A 377 -20.97 -16.04 -1.06
N ARG A 378 -20.49 -16.13 -2.30
CA ARG A 378 -21.38 -16.21 -3.49
C ARG A 378 -22.35 -17.37 -3.36
N GLN A 379 -21.84 -18.56 -3.07
CA GLN A 379 -22.68 -19.74 -2.90
C GLN A 379 -23.65 -19.64 -1.73
N LEU A 380 -23.32 -18.91 -0.66
CA LEU A 380 -24.27 -18.70 0.44
C LEU A 380 -25.36 -17.70 0.05
N LYS A 381 -24.99 -16.63 -0.66
CA LYS A 381 -25.93 -15.63 -1.20
C LYS A 381 -26.93 -16.24 -2.18
N ASP A 382 -26.51 -17.20 -3.02
CA ASP A 382 -27.39 -17.91 -3.94
C ASP A 382 -28.54 -18.65 -3.24
N TYR A 383 -28.36 -19.03 -1.96
CA TYR A 383 -29.40 -19.65 -1.11
C TYR A 383 -30.09 -18.64 -0.19
N GLY A 384 -29.95 -17.34 -0.50
CA GLY A 384 -30.58 -16.21 0.17
C GLY A 384 -30.01 -15.87 1.54
N ALA A 385 -28.78 -16.28 1.82
CA ALA A 385 -28.11 -15.94 3.06
C ALA A 385 -27.42 -14.56 2.96
N GLN A 386 -27.52 -13.77 4.03
CA GLN A 386 -27.01 -12.41 4.14
C GLN A 386 -25.83 -12.36 5.12
N VAL A 387 -24.85 -11.50 4.87
CA VAL A 387 -23.76 -11.26 5.81
C VAL A 387 -24.30 -10.35 6.92
N GLU A 388 -24.32 -10.84 8.16
CA GLU A 388 -24.83 -10.06 9.29
C GLU A 388 -23.79 -9.94 10.40
N VAL A 389 -23.73 -8.74 10.97
CA VAL A 389 -22.76 -8.36 11.99
C VAL A 389 -23.42 -8.39 13.38
N ASN A 390 -24.74 -8.20 13.50
CA ASN A 390 -25.44 -8.18 14.79
C ASN A 390 -26.38 -9.37 15.03
N ILE A 391 -25.78 -10.51 15.39
CA ILE A 391 -26.53 -11.74 15.73
C ILE A 391 -27.44 -11.52 16.94
N ASP A 392 -27.02 -10.70 17.91
CA ASP A 392 -27.80 -10.47 19.14
C ASP A 392 -29.12 -9.77 18.81
N ALA A 393 -29.13 -8.82 17.86
CA ALA A 393 -30.35 -8.17 17.39
C ALA A 393 -31.31 -9.18 16.72
N ILE A 394 -30.79 -10.05 15.85
CA ILE A 394 -31.60 -11.09 15.19
C ILE A 394 -32.13 -12.12 16.19
N MET A 395 -31.36 -12.46 17.22
CA MET A 395 -31.84 -13.36 18.27
C MET A 395 -32.98 -12.73 19.08
N MET A 396 -33.03 -11.40 19.20
CA MET A 396 -34.13 -10.71 19.88
C MET A 396 -35.37 -10.55 19.02
N ASP A 397 -35.24 -10.61 17.70
CA ASP A 397 -36.38 -10.54 16.79
C ASP A 397 -37.31 -11.76 16.99
N LEU A 398 -38.56 -11.46 17.33
CA LEU A 398 -39.59 -12.45 17.62
C LEU A 398 -40.19 -13.08 16.35
N GLU A 399 -40.00 -12.45 15.20
CA GLU A 399 -40.43 -12.97 13.89
C GLU A 399 -39.49 -14.08 13.39
N VAL A 400 -38.26 -14.14 13.88
CA VAL A 400 -37.27 -15.16 13.54
C VAL A 400 -37.53 -16.45 14.32
N GLY A 401 -38.02 -17.50 13.62
CA GLY A 401 -38.31 -18.80 14.23
C GLY A 401 -37.06 -19.67 14.44
N ASN A 402 -36.25 -19.83 13.40
CA ASN A 402 -35.02 -20.62 13.40
C ASN A 402 -33.88 -19.85 12.76
N LEU A 403 -32.68 -19.96 13.34
CA LEU A 403 -31.48 -19.31 12.80
C LEU A 403 -30.46 -20.36 12.38
N VAL A 404 -30.11 -20.38 11.09
CA VAL A 404 -29.02 -21.18 10.53
C VAL A 404 -27.86 -20.27 10.14
N SER A 405 -26.67 -20.66 10.57
CA SER A 405 -25.52 -19.77 10.67
C SER A 405 -24.28 -20.46 10.12
N TYR A 406 -23.68 -19.94 9.05
CA TYR A 406 -22.36 -20.36 8.57
C TYR A 406 -21.27 -19.40 9.08
N THR A 407 -20.38 -19.88 9.96
CA THR A 407 -19.35 -19.06 10.62
C THR A 407 -17.94 -19.45 10.20
N PHE A 408 -17.14 -18.48 9.79
CA PHE A 408 -15.70 -18.64 9.62
C PHE A 408 -14.99 -18.44 10.97
N THR A 409 -14.55 -19.51 11.62
CA THR A 409 -13.98 -19.42 12.98
C THR A 409 -12.46 -19.17 12.99
N SER A 410 -11.80 -19.31 11.84
CA SER A 410 -10.34 -19.19 11.73
C SER A 410 -9.83 -17.82 11.31
N LEU A 411 -10.72 -16.90 10.86
CA LEU A 411 -10.30 -15.57 10.39
C LEU A 411 -9.59 -14.75 11.47
N ASN A 412 -9.89 -14.99 12.74
CA ASN A 412 -9.30 -14.27 13.87
C ASN A 412 -8.02 -14.93 14.45
N TRP A 413 -7.47 -15.95 13.78
CA TRP A 413 -6.24 -16.60 14.24
C TRP A 413 -5.07 -15.62 14.22
N SER A 414 -4.15 -15.75 15.17
CA SER A 414 -2.96 -14.90 15.24
C SER A 414 -2.10 -15.06 13.99
N ASP A 415 -1.50 -13.95 13.54
CA ASP A 415 -0.64 -13.90 12.37
C ASP A 415 0.82 -13.75 12.79
N THR A 416 1.64 -14.74 12.42
CA THR A 416 3.06 -14.82 12.75
C THR A 416 3.86 -13.63 12.27
N ILE A 417 3.66 -13.25 11.00
CA ILE A 417 4.44 -12.18 10.36
C ILE A 417 4.03 -10.85 10.98
N LEU A 418 2.73 -10.58 11.14
CA LEU A 418 2.27 -9.35 11.79
C LEU A 418 2.79 -9.22 13.23
N HIS A 419 2.90 -10.34 13.96
CA HIS A 419 3.48 -10.33 15.30
C HIS A 419 4.98 -10.00 15.28
N LYS A 420 5.76 -10.65 14.40
CA LYS A 420 7.18 -10.33 14.19
C LYS A 420 7.40 -8.87 13.80
N GLN A 421 6.62 -8.37 12.85
CA GLN A 421 6.67 -6.97 12.41
C GLN A 421 6.36 -6.00 13.54
N LYS A 422 5.34 -6.29 14.36
CA LYS A 422 5.00 -5.46 15.52
C LYS A 422 6.15 -5.39 16.52
N ILE A 423 6.78 -6.52 16.84
CA ILE A 423 7.95 -6.58 17.71
C ILE A 423 9.08 -5.75 17.10
N TYR A 424 9.43 -6.01 15.85
CA TYR A 424 10.51 -5.32 15.13
C TYR A 424 10.29 -3.79 15.07
N LEU A 425 9.06 -3.35 14.81
CA LEU A 425 8.73 -1.93 14.80
C LEU A 425 8.79 -1.31 16.21
N SER A 426 8.53 -2.08 17.26
CA SER A 426 8.59 -1.62 18.66
C SER A 426 9.98 -1.67 19.29
N SER A 427 10.87 -2.55 18.82
CA SER A 427 12.20 -2.82 19.38
C SER A 427 13.26 -1.76 19.08
N SER A 428 12.86 -0.57 18.62
CA SER A 428 13.71 0.63 18.63
C SER A 428 14.17 1.01 20.05
N THR A 429 13.63 0.34 21.08
CA THR A 429 14.14 0.28 22.46
C THR A 429 14.68 -1.13 22.73
N LYS A 430 16.01 -1.27 22.75
CA LYS A 430 16.88 -2.40 23.19
C LYS A 430 16.24 -3.79 23.37
N GLY A 431 16.68 -4.72 22.52
CA GLY A 431 17.19 -6.04 22.88
C GLY A 431 16.44 -6.86 23.93
N GLU A 432 15.32 -7.47 23.54
CA GLU A 432 14.85 -8.71 24.15
C GLU A 432 14.53 -9.71 23.04
N ASN A 433 15.25 -10.83 23.03
CA ASN A 433 14.91 -11.99 22.23
C ASN A 433 13.59 -12.55 22.76
N VAL A 434 12.48 -12.19 22.13
CA VAL A 434 11.18 -12.79 22.41
C VAL A 434 11.19 -14.17 21.74
N GLU A 435 11.20 -15.23 22.54
CA GLU A 435 10.99 -16.60 22.08
C GLU A 435 9.66 -16.71 21.33
N ILE A 436 9.74 -16.89 20.01
CA ILE A 436 8.59 -17.26 19.20
C ILE A 436 8.24 -18.70 19.57
N SER A 437 7.08 -18.89 20.20
CA SER A 437 6.54 -20.22 20.51
C SER A 437 6.62 -21.13 19.27
N PRO A 438 7.10 -22.39 19.41
CA PRO A 438 7.27 -23.32 18.30
C PRO A 438 5.98 -23.69 17.56
N ASP A 439 4.81 -23.35 18.12
CA ASP A 439 3.49 -23.58 17.51
C ASP A 439 3.17 -22.60 16.37
N ILE A 440 3.95 -21.55 16.19
CA ILE A 440 3.71 -20.46 15.23
C ILE A 440 4.47 -20.72 13.91
N LYS A 441 4.37 -21.95 13.37
CA LYS A 441 4.96 -22.36 12.06
C LYS A 441 3.91 -22.65 10.99
N GLN A 442 2.65 -22.33 11.22
CA GLN A 442 1.60 -22.65 10.26
C GLN A 442 1.50 -21.56 9.18
N LYS A 443 2.02 -21.86 7.99
CA LYS A 443 2.05 -20.98 6.80
C LYS A 443 0.68 -20.37 6.49
N SER A 444 -0.36 -21.20 6.38
CA SER A 444 -1.74 -20.72 6.23
C SER A 444 -2.70 -21.59 7.03
N TRP A 445 -3.73 -20.97 7.63
CA TRP A 445 -4.83 -21.71 8.24
C TRP A 445 -5.69 -22.43 7.18
N LEU A 446 -5.59 -22.08 5.89
CA LEU A 446 -6.39 -22.66 4.80
C LEU A 446 -5.80 -23.96 4.23
N THR A 447 -5.52 -24.93 5.10
CA THR A 447 -5.04 -26.26 4.68
C THR A 447 -6.07 -27.02 3.84
N ALA A 448 -5.63 -27.99 3.03
CA ALA A 448 -6.54 -28.82 2.22
C ALA A 448 -7.64 -29.52 3.05
N ASN A 449 -7.31 -29.95 4.27
CA ASN A 449 -8.28 -30.53 5.20
C ASN A 449 -9.35 -29.52 5.64
N ILE A 450 -8.94 -28.28 5.87
CA ILE A 450 -9.86 -27.20 6.26
C ILE A 450 -10.76 -26.84 5.09
N GLN A 451 -10.22 -26.73 3.87
CA GLN A 451 -11.03 -26.52 2.67
C GLN A 451 -12.06 -27.63 2.44
N LYS A 452 -11.66 -28.91 2.61
CA LYS A 452 -12.57 -30.06 2.52
C LYS A 452 -13.69 -29.98 3.57
N THR A 453 -13.36 -29.55 4.78
CA THR A 453 -14.33 -29.36 5.86
C THR A 453 -15.28 -28.20 5.57
N MET A 454 -14.78 -27.06 5.10
CA MET A 454 -15.58 -25.91 4.70
C MET A 454 -16.58 -26.29 3.60
N ARG A 455 -16.14 -27.05 2.60
CA ARG A 455 -17.00 -27.58 1.52
C ARG A 455 -18.10 -28.49 2.07
N ARG A 456 -17.75 -29.45 2.93
CA ARG A 456 -18.72 -30.34 3.57
C ARG A 456 -19.76 -29.55 4.38
N ASN A 457 -19.33 -28.57 5.17
CA ASN A 457 -20.23 -27.71 5.93
C ASN A 457 -21.15 -26.90 5.02
N LEU A 458 -20.64 -26.44 3.87
CA LEU A 458 -21.41 -25.70 2.88
C LEU A 458 -22.47 -26.59 2.21
N GLU A 459 -22.15 -27.84 1.89
CA GLU A 459 -23.12 -28.84 1.41
C GLU A 459 -24.23 -29.10 2.43
N ILE A 460 -23.86 -29.25 3.71
CA ILE A 460 -24.84 -29.42 4.79
C ILE A 460 -25.73 -28.19 4.90
N PHE A 461 -25.15 -26.99 4.86
CA PHE A 461 -25.93 -25.74 4.87
C PHE A 461 -26.95 -25.71 3.73
N LYS A 462 -26.53 -26.00 2.50
CA LYS A 462 -27.43 -26.07 1.33
C LYS A 462 -28.55 -27.07 1.52
N ASN A 463 -28.25 -28.26 2.03
CA ASN A 463 -29.26 -29.29 2.29
C ASN A 463 -30.29 -28.85 3.33
N LEU A 464 -29.86 -28.15 4.39
CA LEU A 464 -30.78 -27.58 5.37
C LEU A 464 -31.67 -26.49 4.76
N MET A 465 -31.10 -25.64 3.90
CA MET A 465 -31.84 -24.56 3.23
C MET A 465 -32.83 -25.07 2.18
N ASN A 466 -32.59 -26.24 1.57
CA ASN A 466 -33.52 -26.89 0.65
C ASN A 466 -34.62 -27.68 1.36
N SER A 467 -34.36 -28.13 2.60
CA SER A 467 -35.27 -28.97 3.40
C SER A 467 -36.28 -28.14 4.24
N LYS A 468 -36.77 -27.01 3.70
CA LYS A 468 -37.66 -26.06 4.40
C LYS A 468 -38.93 -26.67 5.00
N ASP A 469 -39.27 -27.93 4.68
CA ASP A 469 -40.41 -28.67 5.22
C ASP A 469 -40.13 -29.58 6.45
N GLN A 470 -38.88 -29.80 6.89
CA GLN A 470 -38.59 -30.82 7.93
C GLN A 470 -37.86 -30.35 9.20
N MET A 471 -37.61 -29.05 9.41
CA MET A 471 -36.93 -28.57 10.63
C MET A 471 -37.76 -28.65 11.93
N VAL A 472 -38.96 -29.24 11.90
CA VAL A 472 -39.86 -29.36 13.07
C VAL A 472 -39.37 -30.37 14.11
N ASN A 473 -38.51 -31.33 13.76
CA ASN A 473 -38.27 -32.54 14.57
C ASN A 473 -36.85 -32.77 15.11
N ASN A 474 -35.89 -31.84 14.98
CA ASN A 474 -34.55 -32.03 15.56
C ASN A 474 -34.05 -30.78 16.33
N PRO A 475 -34.32 -30.69 17.65
CA PRO A 475 -33.79 -29.61 18.48
C PRO A 475 -32.31 -29.85 18.81
N GLY A 476 -31.45 -28.90 18.42
CA GLY A 476 -30.12 -28.71 19.01
C GLY A 476 -28.95 -29.51 18.42
N SER A 477 -28.66 -29.34 17.12
CA SER A 477 -27.41 -29.81 16.52
C SER A 477 -26.48 -28.63 16.21
N CYS A 478 -25.45 -28.43 17.03
CA CYS A 478 -24.27 -27.67 16.66
C CYS A 478 -23.24 -28.65 16.10
N ILE A 479 -22.94 -28.58 14.81
CA ILE A 479 -21.78 -29.29 14.24
C ILE A 479 -20.57 -28.38 14.49
N LEU A 480 -19.96 -28.56 15.66
CA LEU A 480 -18.76 -27.84 16.05
C LEU A 480 -17.54 -28.52 15.43
N HIS A 481 -16.88 -27.82 14.51
CA HIS A 481 -15.54 -28.18 14.04
C HIS A 481 -14.60 -26.99 14.23
N PRO A 482 -13.32 -27.19 14.63
CA PRO A 482 -12.41 -26.12 15.04
C PRO A 482 -12.19 -24.97 14.04
N PHE A 483 -12.51 -25.14 12.76
CA PHE A 483 -12.11 -24.22 11.68
C PHE A 483 -13.26 -23.56 10.89
N CYS A 484 -14.46 -24.14 10.99
CA CYS A 484 -15.71 -23.55 10.52
C CYS A 484 -16.84 -24.25 11.27
N CYS A 485 -17.75 -23.47 11.84
CA CYS A 485 -18.86 -23.98 12.63
C CYS A 485 -20.19 -23.67 11.94
N MET A 486 -21.07 -24.66 11.92
CA MET A 486 -22.47 -24.48 11.58
C MET A 486 -23.28 -24.55 12.86
N LYS A 487 -24.03 -23.49 13.15
CA LYS A 487 -24.96 -23.44 14.28
C LYS A 487 -26.39 -23.38 13.77
N VAL A 488 -27.25 -24.24 14.34
CA VAL A 488 -28.69 -24.18 14.18
C VAL A 488 -29.29 -23.87 15.55
N ASN A 489 -29.81 -22.65 15.72
CA ASN A 489 -30.52 -22.27 16.93
C ASN A 489 -32.04 -22.36 16.69
N VAL A 490 -32.70 -23.22 17.45
CA VAL A 490 -34.16 -23.40 17.43
C VAL A 490 -34.73 -22.69 18.65
N LYS A 491 -35.55 -21.64 18.46
CA LYS A 491 -36.34 -21.06 19.55
C LYS A 491 -37.51 -22.01 19.89
N LYS A 492 -37.25 -23.08 20.64
CA LYS A 492 -38.31 -23.85 21.32
C LYS A 492 -37.94 -24.12 22.77
N LEU A 493 -38.33 -23.19 23.65
CA LEU A 493 -38.98 -23.40 24.95
C LEU A 493 -38.94 -22.07 25.72
N PHE A 494 -40.01 -21.31 25.70
CA PHE A 494 -40.39 -20.43 26.82
C PHE A 494 -41.89 -20.03 26.79
N ALA A 495 -42.64 -20.39 25.74
CA ALA A 495 -44.08 -20.19 25.69
C ALA A 495 -44.91 -21.24 26.48
N SER A 496 -44.31 -22.32 26.99
CA SER A 496 -45.03 -23.34 27.78
C SER A 496 -44.94 -23.16 29.29
N LEU A 497 -44.11 -22.24 29.79
CA LEU A 497 -43.96 -21.96 31.23
C LEU A 497 -44.79 -20.75 31.71
N LEU A 498 -45.49 -20.06 30.82
CA LEU A 498 -46.35 -18.91 31.11
C LEU A 498 -47.84 -19.21 30.81
N ARG A 499 -48.33 -20.40 31.19
CA ARG A 499 -49.78 -20.60 31.36
C ARG A 499 -50.11 -20.54 32.86
N PRO A 500 -50.83 -19.52 33.34
CA PRO A 500 -51.36 -19.54 34.69
C PRO A 500 -52.43 -20.64 34.76
N ASN A 501 -52.37 -21.47 35.81
CA ASN A 501 -53.26 -22.58 36.15
C ASN A 501 -52.94 -23.95 35.51
N GLN A 502 -52.02 -24.71 36.13
CA GLN A 502 -52.22 -26.15 36.32
C GLN A 502 -51.76 -26.60 37.71
N SER A 503 -52.62 -27.40 38.36
CA SER A 503 -52.53 -27.92 39.72
C SER A 503 -51.38 -28.93 39.95
N VAL A 504 -50.94 -28.99 41.21
CA VAL A 504 -49.77 -29.69 41.81
C VAL A 504 -49.77 -31.24 41.67
N ARG A 505 -49.90 -31.82 40.47
CA ARG A 505 -49.82 -33.29 40.28
C ARG A 505 -48.87 -33.84 39.21
N SER A 506 -48.04 -33.02 38.55
CA SER A 506 -47.14 -33.50 37.47
C SER A 506 -45.64 -33.63 37.82
N LEU A 507 -45.23 -33.44 39.08
CA LEU A 507 -43.80 -33.46 39.48
C LEU A 507 -43.09 -34.83 39.43
N LYS A 508 -43.73 -35.90 38.93
CA LYS A 508 -43.10 -37.23 38.80
C LYS A 508 -42.45 -37.50 37.42
N SER A 509 -42.74 -36.73 36.36
CA SER A 509 -42.14 -36.98 35.03
C SER A 509 -40.73 -36.37 34.84
N SER A 510 -40.37 -35.34 35.61
CA SER A 510 -39.11 -34.60 35.48
C SER A 510 -37.84 -35.42 35.77
N LYS A 511 -37.93 -36.49 36.58
CA LYS A 511 -36.78 -37.37 36.88
C LYS A 511 -36.41 -38.32 35.74
N GLN A 512 -37.34 -38.61 34.84
CA GLN A 512 -37.14 -39.59 33.77
C GLN A 512 -36.43 -38.98 32.55
N ASP A 513 -36.62 -37.68 32.33
CA ASP A 513 -35.97 -36.93 31.25
C ASP A 513 -34.52 -36.56 31.56
N THR A 514 -34.18 -36.34 32.85
CA THR A 514 -32.79 -36.13 33.27
C THR A 514 -31.93 -37.40 33.10
N PHE A 515 -32.54 -38.58 33.24
CA PHE A 515 -31.85 -39.87 33.04
C PHE A 515 -31.59 -40.16 31.55
N LYS A 516 -32.46 -39.68 30.64
CA LYS A 516 -32.25 -39.78 29.18
C LYS A 516 -31.10 -38.88 28.70
N LEU A 517 -31.00 -37.65 29.21
CA LEU A 517 -29.90 -36.74 28.85
C LEU A 517 -28.52 -37.29 29.29
N LYS A 518 -28.45 -37.90 30.47
CA LYS A 518 -27.21 -38.52 31.00
C LYS A 518 -26.73 -39.70 30.16
N ARG A 519 -27.65 -40.47 29.55
CA ARG A 519 -27.32 -41.58 28.64
C ARG A 519 -26.83 -41.11 27.27
N SER A 520 -27.33 -39.98 26.76
CA SER A 520 -26.90 -39.42 25.47
C SER A 520 -25.49 -38.83 25.52
N VAL A 521 -25.12 -38.19 26.64
CA VAL A 521 -23.77 -37.61 26.82
C VAL A 521 -22.68 -38.69 26.90
N ASN A 522 -22.96 -39.84 27.51
CA ASN A 522 -22.01 -40.95 27.60
C ASN A 522 -21.79 -41.71 26.28
N ARG A 523 -22.62 -41.50 25.26
CA ARG A 523 -22.47 -42.17 23.94
C ARG A 523 -21.60 -41.42 22.94
N ILE A 524 -21.28 -40.14 23.18
CA ILE A 524 -20.66 -39.26 22.17
C ILE A 524 -19.13 -39.11 22.34
N THR A 525 -18.52 -39.65 23.40
CA THR A 525 -17.10 -39.38 23.69
C THR A 525 -16.22 -40.64 23.67
N HIS A 526 -15.43 -40.81 22.60
CA HIS A 526 -14.28 -41.72 22.53
C HIS A 526 -13.01 -40.92 22.20
N ASN A 527 -12.60 -40.03 23.11
CA ASN A 527 -11.22 -39.54 23.16
C ASN A 527 -10.93 -38.97 24.56
N LYS A 528 -9.87 -39.43 25.24
CA LYS A 528 -9.68 -39.22 26.69
C LYS A 528 -9.11 -37.85 27.09
N GLU A 529 -8.48 -37.10 26.18
CA GLU A 529 -7.86 -35.80 26.52
C GLU A 529 -8.81 -34.61 26.41
N THR A 530 -9.88 -34.71 25.61
CA THR A 530 -10.95 -33.69 25.54
C THR A 530 -11.84 -33.68 26.79
N VAL A 531 -11.72 -34.72 27.63
CA VAL A 531 -12.62 -34.99 28.77
C VAL A 531 -12.47 -33.97 29.89
N THR A 532 -11.29 -33.40 30.11
CA THR A 532 -11.03 -32.52 31.26
C THR A 532 -11.59 -31.11 31.06
N HIS A 533 -11.44 -30.55 29.85
CA HIS A 533 -11.95 -29.23 29.49
C HIS A 533 -13.47 -29.21 29.27
N LEU A 534 -14.04 -30.27 28.69
CA LEU A 534 -15.48 -30.37 28.45
C LEU A 534 -16.26 -30.69 29.74
N LYS A 535 -15.72 -31.56 30.62
CA LYS A 535 -16.33 -31.81 31.95
C LYS A 535 -16.33 -30.57 32.82
N MET A 536 -15.24 -29.77 32.84
CA MET A 536 -15.24 -28.51 33.59
C MET A 536 -16.28 -27.51 33.07
N ARG A 537 -16.44 -27.39 31.74
CA ARG A 537 -17.41 -26.47 31.13
C ARG A 537 -18.87 -26.88 31.35
N VAL A 538 -19.17 -28.17 31.34
CA VAL A 538 -20.53 -28.70 31.62
C VAL A 538 -20.87 -28.64 33.13
N ILE A 539 -19.89 -28.90 34.01
CA ILE A 539 -20.08 -28.75 35.47
C ILE A 539 -20.29 -27.28 35.85
N PHE A 540 -19.60 -26.35 35.19
CA PHE A 540 -19.80 -24.91 35.39
C PHE A 540 -21.21 -24.47 34.95
N PHE A 541 -21.69 -24.97 33.81
CA PHE A 541 -23.04 -24.68 33.31
C PHE A 541 -24.15 -25.25 34.23
N MET A 542 -23.96 -26.45 34.80
CA MET A 542 -24.91 -27.01 35.78
C MET A 542 -24.85 -26.30 37.15
N LYS A 543 -23.70 -25.78 37.58
CA LYS A 543 -23.59 -24.97 38.81
C LYS A 543 -24.28 -23.61 38.66
N CYS A 544 -24.24 -22.99 37.49
CA CYS A 544 -25.00 -21.76 37.21
C CYS A 544 -26.52 -21.96 37.26
N ILE A 545 -27.02 -23.14 36.87
CA ILE A 545 -28.45 -23.48 36.96
C ILE A 545 -28.89 -23.71 38.42
N PHE A 546 -28.01 -24.20 39.29
CA PHE A 546 -28.31 -24.39 40.73
C PHE A 546 -28.24 -23.10 41.57
N LEU A 547 -27.67 -22.01 41.04
CA LEU A 547 -27.57 -20.72 41.74
C LEU A 547 -28.82 -19.84 41.64
N ILE A 548 -29.91 -20.31 41.04
CA ILE A 548 -31.20 -19.59 40.92
C ILE A 548 -32.04 -19.67 42.22
N LYS A 549 -31.39 -19.81 43.39
CA LYS A 549 -32.06 -19.81 44.72
C LYS A 549 -31.24 -19.11 45.81
N ALA A 550 -30.52 -18.03 45.51
CA ALA A 550 -29.89 -17.18 46.52
C ALA A 550 -30.22 -15.69 46.31
N PRO A 551 -30.26 -14.87 47.38
CA PRO A 551 -30.77 -13.50 47.31
C PRO A 551 -29.83 -12.54 46.55
N VAL A 552 -30.43 -11.46 46.06
CA VAL A 552 -29.83 -10.37 45.27
C VAL A 552 -28.81 -9.60 46.09
N SER A 553 -27.56 -10.08 46.15
CA SER A 553 -26.42 -9.27 46.61
C SER A 553 -25.06 -9.73 46.08
N LEU A 554 -25.01 -10.50 44.97
CA LEU A 554 -23.75 -10.94 44.36
C LEU A 554 -23.69 -10.67 42.84
N ILE A 555 -24.39 -9.63 42.37
CA ILE A 555 -24.36 -9.19 40.97
C ILE A 555 -23.37 -8.03 40.86
N GLU A 556 -22.08 -8.28 41.07
CA GLU A 556 -21.07 -7.28 40.70
C GLU A 556 -19.68 -7.83 40.32
N SER A 557 -19.49 -9.17 40.25
CA SER A 557 -18.16 -9.74 39.91
C SER A 557 -18.09 -10.64 38.67
N THR A 558 -19.12 -10.69 37.81
CA THR A 558 -19.13 -11.58 36.61
C THR A 558 -19.05 -10.81 35.28
N ARG A 559 -18.30 -9.71 35.26
CA ARG A 559 -18.01 -8.93 34.04
C ARG A 559 -16.82 -9.50 33.25
N TRP A 560 -16.76 -10.82 33.08
CA TRP A 560 -15.82 -11.50 32.19
C TRP A 560 -16.52 -12.70 31.56
N MET A 561 -16.84 -12.60 30.27
CA MET A 561 -16.72 -13.65 29.24
C MET A 561 -17.75 -13.43 28.11
N PHE A 562 -17.27 -13.64 26.88
CA PHE A 562 -17.98 -13.70 25.59
C PHE A 562 -18.25 -12.37 24.85
N ARG A 563 -17.18 -11.62 24.52
CA ARG A 563 -17.11 -10.92 23.22
C ARG A 563 -16.40 -11.84 22.23
N TRP A 564 -17.12 -12.38 21.24
CA TRP A 564 -16.54 -13.17 20.15
C TRP A 564 -16.76 -12.41 18.83
N PRO A 565 -15.71 -11.94 18.14
CA PRO A 565 -15.83 -11.40 16.80
C PRO A 565 -15.77 -12.56 15.80
N CYS A 566 -16.91 -13.22 15.55
CA CYS A 566 -17.03 -14.21 14.47
C CYS A 566 -18.36 -13.98 13.74
N PHE A 567 -18.32 -13.30 12.60
CA PHE A 567 -19.50 -12.92 11.83
C PHE A 567 -19.96 -14.01 10.85
N ILE A 568 -21.26 -14.04 10.60
CA ILE A 568 -22.03 -15.22 10.20
C ILE A 568 -22.91 -14.85 9.01
N VAL A 569 -23.08 -15.80 8.09
CA VAL A 569 -24.03 -15.69 6.98
C VAL A 569 -25.39 -16.33 7.38
N LEU A 570 -26.49 -15.57 7.27
CA LEU A 570 -27.81 -15.85 7.87
C LEU A 570 -28.95 -15.82 6.85
N MET A 571 -29.92 -16.73 6.97
CA MET A 571 -31.28 -16.52 6.45
C MET A 571 -32.26 -16.63 7.62
N VAL A 572 -33.18 -15.68 7.70
CA VAL A 572 -34.33 -15.65 8.61
C VAL A 572 -35.47 -16.48 8.00
N SER A 573 -36.08 -17.36 8.78
CA SER A 573 -37.42 -17.91 8.49
C SER A 573 -38.42 -17.48 9.54
#